data_AF-A0A8T1S787-F1
#
_entry.id   AF-A0A8T1S787-F1
#
_cell.length_a   1.000
_cell.length_b   1.000
_cell.length_c   1.000
_cell.angle_alpha   90.00
_cell.angle_beta   90.00
_cell.angle_gamma   90.00
#
_symmetry.space_group_name_H-M   'P 1'
#
loop_
_entity.id
_entity.type
_entity.pdbx_description
1 polymer ?
#
loop_
_entity_poly.entity_id
_entity_poly.type
_entity_poly.pdbx_seq_one_letter_code
_entity_poly.pdbx_strand_id
1 'polypeptide(L)'
;SLLLEKLLLLANLKLCSEGPGAAEEEEKPASYYDTTYFKRGDLLEVPRTLFVHFGIYLGDNRVAHLMPDILPAFTDDQRQIQQVVTNKRLILGVLARTARIRVDTLEDFAYGGSILVNHMDQAFPSQALRDEEVARRAEKLVGAT
;
A
#
# COMPACT_ATOMS: atom_id res chain seq x y z
N SER A 1 2.32 -28.60 -9.05
CA SER A 1 1.40 -28.66 -10.19
C SER A 1 1.02 -27.24 -10.57
N LEU A 2 1.81 -26.57 -11.43
CA LEU A 2 1.62 -25.15 -11.80
C LEU A 2 0.32 -24.89 -12.59
N LEU A 3 -0.23 -25.91 -13.24
CA LEU A 3 -1.43 -25.78 -14.05
C LEU A 3 -2.69 -25.62 -13.19
N LEU A 4 -2.74 -26.24 -12.01
CA LEU A 4 -3.91 -26.16 -11.13
C LEU A 4 -4.04 -24.77 -10.48
N GLU A 5 -2.91 -24.19 -10.03
CA GLU A 5 -2.87 -22.81 -9.51
C GLU A 5 -3.26 -21.78 -10.58
N LYS A 6 -2.74 -21.92 -11.80
CA LYS A 6 -3.11 -21.05 -12.93
C LYS A 6 -4.58 -21.19 -13.31
N LEU A 7 -5.15 -22.40 -13.23
CA LEU A 7 -6.57 -22.63 -13.50
C LEU A 7 -7.47 -22.07 -12.40
N LEU A 8 -7.05 -22.13 -11.13
CA LEU A 8 -7.77 -21.52 -10.00
C LEU A 8 -7.82 -19.99 -10.12
N LEU A 9 -6.72 -19.36 -10.55
CA LEU A 9 -6.67 -17.93 -10.82
C LEU A 9 -7.64 -17.50 -11.94
N LEU A 10 -7.79 -18.33 -12.97
CA LEU A 10 -8.75 -18.09 -14.06
C LEU A 10 -10.21 -18.28 -13.61
N ALA A 11 -10.48 -19.23 -12.71
CA ALA A 11 -11.82 -19.47 -12.17
C ALA A 11 -12.30 -18.32 -11.27
N ASN A 12 -11.42 -17.76 -10.44
CA ASN A 12 -11.73 -16.60 -9.59
C ASN A 12 -11.91 -15.30 -10.40
N LEU A 13 -11.39 -15.24 -11.63
CA LEU A 13 -11.56 -14.08 -12.51
C LEU A 13 -13.00 -13.86 -12.97
N LYS A 14 -13.81 -14.94 -13.05
CA LYS A 14 -15.22 -14.89 -13.45
C LYS A 14 -16.17 -14.47 -12.33
N LEU A 15 -15.77 -14.61 -11.06
CA LEU A 15 -16.67 -14.36 -9.93
C LEU A 15 -16.79 -12.87 -9.58
N CYS A 16 -15.88 -12.02 -10.04
CA CYS A 16 -15.89 -10.58 -9.77
C CYS A 16 -16.52 -9.73 -10.88
N SER A 17 -17.24 -10.32 -11.84
CA SER A 17 -17.70 -9.60 -13.04
C SER A 17 -19.06 -8.94 -12.94
N GLU A 18 -19.83 -9.09 -11.86
CA GLU A 18 -21.15 -8.47 -11.76
C GLU A 18 -21.35 -7.81 -10.39
N GLY A 19 -20.95 -6.54 -10.30
CA GLY A 19 -21.43 -5.58 -9.31
C GLY A 19 -22.17 -4.46 -10.03
N PRO A 20 -23.24 -3.88 -9.45
CA PRO A 20 -24.00 -2.81 -10.07
C PRO A 20 -23.13 -1.57 -10.25
N GLY A 21 -23.45 -0.79 -11.29
CA GLY A 21 -22.61 0.23 -11.92
C GLY A 21 -21.84 1.14 -10.98
N ALA A 22 -20.61 1.47 -11.40
CA ALA A 22 -19.79 2.52 -10.82
C ALA A 22 -20.61 3.81 -10.75
N ALA A 23 -21.09 4.14 -9.55
CA ALA A 23 -21.47 5.50 -9.24
C ALA A 23 -20.21 6.35 -9.33
N GLU A 24 -20.27 7.41 -10.14
CA GLU A 24 -19.22 8.42 -10.23
C GLU A 24 -18.97 8.95 -8.82
N GLU A 25 -17.79 8.66 -8.27
CA GLU A 25 -17.36 9.17 -6.97
C GLU A 25 -17.27 10.69 -7.10
N GLU A 26 -18.13 11.43 -6.39
CA GLU A 26 -17.99 12.88 -6.23
C GLU A 26 -16.56 13.19 -5.76
N GLU A 27 -15.85 14.05 -6.51
CA GLU A 27 -14.52 14.53 -6.15
C GLU A 27 -14.58 15.23 -4.79
N LYS A 28 -14.26 14.49 -3.72
CA LYS A 28 -13.98 15.09 -2.43
C LYS A 28 -12.80 16.05 -2.57
N PRO A 29 -12.83 17.23 -1.94
CA PRO A 29 -11.67 18.12 -1.95
C PRO A 29 -10.47 17.36 -1.42
N ALA A 30 -9.37 17.39 -2.19
CA ALA A 30 -8.12 16.72 -1.83
C ALA A 30 -7.78 17.02 -0.38
N SER A 31 -7.71 15.97 0.44
CA SER A 31 -7.41 16.09 1.86
C SER A 31 -5.94 16.41 2.02
N TYR A 32 -5.57 17.69 1.93
CA TYR A 32 -4.17 18.09 2.05
C TYR A 32 -3.63 17.73 3.44
N TYR A 33 -2.77 16.70 3.51
CA TYR A 33 -2.03 16.36 4.71
C TYR A 33 -0.88 17.36 4.89
N ASP A 34 -0.86 18.05 6.03
CA ASP A 34 0.21 18.99 6.34
C ASP A 34 1.51 18.22 6.65
N THR A 35 2.44 18.29 5.70
CA THR A 35 3.74 17.61 5.76
C THR A 35 4.61 18.05 6.95
N THR A 36 4.35 19.21 7.56
CA THR A 36 5.14 19.74 8.68
C THR A 36 4.98 18.92 9.97
N TYR A 37 3.91 18.12 10.07
CA TYR A 37 3.64 17.25 11.21
C TYR A 37 4.41 15.93 11.17
N PHE A 38 4.96 15.55 10.02
CA PHE A 38 5.64 14.27 9.84
C PHE A 38 7.16 14.44 9.80
N LYS A 39 7.85 13.52 10.45
CA LYS A 39 9.31 13.41 10.43
C LYS A 39 9.71 12.18 9.63
N ARG A 40 10.73 12.36 8.79
CA ARG A 40 11.29 11.25 8.02
C ARG A 40 11.71 10.13 8.97
N GLY A 41 11.20 8.93 8.74
CA GLY A 41 11.35 7.75 9.60
C GLY A 41 10.13 7.41 10.45
N ASP A 42 9.13 8.30 10.54
CA ASP A 42 7.89 8.05 11.25
C ASP A 42 7.16 6.81 10.70
N LEU A 43 6.66 5.98 11.61
CA LEU A 43 5.68 4.95 11.33
C LEU A 43 4.30 5.61 11.19
N LEU A 44 3.71 5.48 10.01
CA LEU A 44 2.39 5.97 9.68
C LEU A 44 1.40 4.81 9.72
N GLU A 45 0.25 5.04 10.35
CA GLU A 45 -0.84 4.08 10.46
C GLU A 45 -2.14 4.71 9.93
N VAL A 46 -2.82 4.00 9.05
CA VAL A 46 -4.12 4.42 8.51
C VAL A 46 -5.15 3.35 8.86
N PRO A 47 -5.97 3.57 9.91
CA PRO A 47 -7.03 2.65 10.25
C PRO A 47 -8.03 2.51 9.09
N ARG A 48 -8.19 1.29 8.60
CA ARG A 48 -9.23 0.91 7.63
C ARG A 48 -10.32 0.12 8.36
N THR A 49 -11.44 -0.11 7.67
CA THR A 49 -12.56 -0.86 8.23
C THR A 49 -12.18 -2.27 8.70
N LEU A 50 -11.24 -2.94 8.03
CA LEU A 50 -10.88 -4.35 8.29
C LEU A 50 -9.45 -4.57 8.77
N PHE A 51 -8.57 -3.57 8.66
CA PHE A 51 -7.16 -3.68 9.00
C PHE A 51 -6.57 -2.29 9.23
N VAL A 52 -5.34 -2.23 9.74
CA VAL A 52 -4.55 -0.99 9.78
C VAL A 52 -3.51 -1.06 8.68
N HIS A 53 -3.48 -0.04 7.83
CA HIS A 53 -2.47 0.07 6.77
C HIS A 53 -1.25 0.81 7.30
N PHE A 54 -0.05 0.29 7.03
CA PHE A 54 1.19 0.81 7.58
C PHE A 54 2.11 1.33 6.50
N GLY A 55 2.85 2.41 6.81
CA GLY A 55 3.88 2.96 5.94
C GLY A 55 4.97 3.65 6.74
N ILE A 56 6.13 3.87 6.11
CA ILE A 56 7.24 4.65 6.67
C ILE A 56 7.33 5.96 5.90
N TYR A 57 7.27 7.09 6.60
CA TYR A 57 7.45 8.39 5.97
C TYR A 57 8.90 8.60 5.55
N LEU A 58 9.12 8.90 4.27
CA LEU A 58 10.45 9.13 3.71
C LEU A 58 10.80 10.62 3.63
N GLY A 59 9.92 11.52 4.07
CA GLY A 59 10.06 12.95 3.82
C GLY A 59 9.54 13.35 2.43
N ASP A 60 9.34 14.66 2.25
CA ASP A 60 8.90 15.26 1.00
C ASP A 60 7.58 14.66 0.45
N ASN A 61 6.59 14.43 1.32
CA ASN A 61 5.30 13.83 0.96
C ASN A 61 5.42 12.41 0.37
N ARG A 62 6.44 11.63 0.74
CA ARG A 62 6.63 10.26 0.26
C ARG A 62 6.48 9.23 1.38
N VAL A 63 5.78 8.15 1.11
CA VAL A 63 5.58 7.04 2.05
C VAL A 63 5.96 5.73 1.40
N ALA A 64 6.87 4.98 2.00
CA ALA A 64 7.13 3.60 1.61
C ALA A 64 6.16 2.66 2.33
N HIS A 65 5.46 1.81 1.58
CA HIS A 65 4.48 0.88 2.15
C HIS A 65 4.32 -0.38 1.30
N LEU A 66 3.84 -1.45 1.92
CA LEU A 66 3.64 -2.74 1.27
C LEU A 66 2.25 -2.78 0.63
N MET A 67 2.20 -2.95 -0.68
CA MET A 67 0.94 -3.02 -1.43
C MET A 67 0.77 -4.43 -2.03
N PRO A 68 -0.38 -5.10 -1.83
CA PRO A 68 -0.74 -6.27 -2.62
C PRO A 68 -0.86 -5.86 -4.10
N ASP A 69 -0.12 -6.52 -4.99
CA ASP A 69 -0.25 -6.27 -6.42
C ASP A 69 0.17 -7.51 -7.17
N ILE A 70 -0.72 -8.01 -8.03
CA ILE A 70 -0.45 -9.18 -8.84
C ILE A 70 0.47 -8.88 -10.02
N LEU A 71 0.55 -7.63 -10.48
CA LEU A 71 1.22 -7.27 -11.73
C LEU A 71 2.72 -7.65 -11.75
N PRO A 72 3.49 -7.50 -10.66
CA PRO A 72 4.86 -7.98 -10.58
C PRO A 72 5.05 -9.48 -10.83
N ALA A 73 4.01 -10.31 -10.68
CA ALA A 73 4.10 -11.74 -11.01
C ALA A 73 4.06 -12.01 -12.53
N PHE A 74 3.74 -11.00 -13.34
CA PHE A 74 3.52 -11.13 -14.79
C PHE A 74 4.41 -10.22 -15.64
N THR A 75 4.98 -9.14 -15.09
CA THR A 75 5.82 -8.19 -15.82
C THR A 75 6.80 -7.48 -14.89
N ASP A 76 7.96 -7.11 -15.43
CA ASP A 76 8.95 -6.24 -14.77
C ASP A 76 8.84 -4.76 -15.20
N ASP A 77 7.88 -4.43 -16.07
CA ASP A 77 7.66 -3.07 -16.56
C ASP A 77 7.20 -2.13 -15.44
N GLN A 78 8.16 -1.33 -14.95
CA GLN A 78 7.97 -0.39 -13.86
C GLN A 78 6.88 0.65 -14.16
N ARG A 79 6.68 1.03 -15.42
CA ARG A 79 5.66 2.02 -15.79
C ARG A 79 4.26 1.49 -15.52
N GLN A 80 4.02 0.21 -15.81
CA GLN A 80 2.73 -0.43 -15.56
C GLN A 80 2.53 -0.73 -14.08
N ILE A 81 3.60 -1.15 -13.39
CA ILE A 81 3.54 -1.47 -11.96
C ILE A 81 3.20 -0.23 -11.12
N GLN A 82 3.81 0.92 -11.43
CA GLN A 82 3.63 2.15 -10.66
C GLN A 82 2.27 2.83 -10.85
N GLN A 83 1.48 2.46 -11.86
CA GLN A 83 0.12 2.97 -12.02
C GLN A 83 -0.75 2.64 -10.80
N VAL A 84 -1.80 3.45 -10.60
CA VAL A 84 -2.83 3.24 -9.56
C VAL A 84 -3.32 1.78 -9.63
N VAL A 85 -3.33 1.14 -8.47
CA VAL A 85 -3.68 -0.28 -8.36
C VAL A 85 -5.19 -0.40 -8.32
N THR A 86 -5.75 -1.23 -9.20
CA THR A 86 -7.20 -1.48 -9.22
C THR A 86 -7.58 -2.52 -8.16
N ASN A 87 -8.83 -2.51 -7.71
CA ASN A 87 -9.37 -3.52 -6.78
C ASN A 87 -9.10 -4.95 -7.26
N LYS A 88 -9.19 -5.19 -8.58
CA LYS A 88 -8.88 -6.49 -9.18
C LYS A 88 -7.41 -6.90 -8.97
N ARG A 89 -6.47 -5.97 -9.16
CA ARG A 89 -5.02 -6.21 -8.92
C ARG A 89 -4.74 -6.47 -7.44
N LEU A 90 -5.36 -5.71 -6.54
CA LEU A 90 -5.23 -5.89 -5.08
C LEU A 90 -5.71 -7.28 -4.65
N ILE A 91 -6.94 -7.66 -5.02
CA ILE A 91 -7.55 -8.95 -4.65
C ILE A 91 -6.71 -10.11 -5.20
N LEU A 92 -6.30 -10.05 -6.47
CA LEU A 92 -5.45 -11.08 -7.05
C LEU A 92 -4.08 -11.14 -6.37
N GLY A 93 -3.49 -10.00 -6.00
CA GLY A 93 -2.24 -9.93 -5.24
C GLY A 93 -2.36 -10.65 -3.90
N VAL A 94 -3.45 -10.43 -3.16
CA VAL A 94 -3.74 -11.15 -1.91
C VAL A 94 -3.89 -12.66 -2.15
N LEU A 95 -4.69 -13.06 -3.13
CA LEU A 95 -4.92 -14.48 -3.45
C LEU A 95 -3.64 -15.21 -3.87
N ALA A 96 -2.79 -14.54 -4.65
CA ALA A 96 -1.49 -15.05 -5.09
C ALA A 96 -0.36 -14.83 -4.07
N ARG A 97 -0.66 -14.22 -2.92
CA ARG A 97 0.32 -13.84 -1.89
C ARG A 97 1.49 -13.05 -2.46
N THR A 98 1.20 -12.18 -3.43
CA THR A 98 2.16 -11.30 -4.08
C THR A 98 1.92 -9.86 -3.61
N ALA A 99 2.95 -9.27 -3.03
CA ALA A 99 2.97 -7.88 -2.62
C ALA A 99 4.30 -7.25 -3.03
N ARG A 100 4.35 -5.91 -3.03
CA ARG A 100 5.57 -5.17 -3.34
C ARG A 100 5.62 -3.89 -2.53
N ILE A 101 6.81 -3.51 -2.10
CA ILE A 101 7.01 -2.21 -1.46
C ILE A 101 7.00 -1.13 -2.53
N ARG A 102 6.10 -0.16 -2.38
CA ARG A 102 5.95 1.01 -3.26
C ARG A 102 6.22 2.29 -2.48
N VAL A 103 6.49 3.36 -3.21
CA VAL A 103 6.53 4.72 -2.67
C VAL A 103 5.40 5.50 -3.33
N ASP A 104 4.45 5.94 -2.52
CA ASP A 104 3.32 6.75 -2.96
C ASP A 104 3.24 8.04 -2.12
N THR A 105 2.36 8.98 -2.49
CA THR A 105 2.15 10.22 -1.73
C THR A 105 1.40 9.97 -0.42
N LEU A 106 1.38 10.93 0.53
CA LEU A 106 0.53 10.80 1.72
C LEU A 106 -0.96 10.66 1.35
N GLU A 107 -1.40 11.39 0.32
CA GLU A 107 -2.78 11.31 -0.18
C GLU A 107 -3.10 9.92 -0.73
N ASP A 108 -2.24 9.37 -1.59
CA ASP A 108 -2.46 8.04 -2.17
C ASP A 108 -2.36 6.93 -1.11
N PHE A 109 -1.47 7.09 -0.14
CA PHE A 109 -1.29 6.16 0.98
C PHE A 109 -2.51 6.16 1.91
N ALA A 110 -2.99 7.34 2.28
CA ALA A 110 -4.06 7.50 3.25
C ALA A 110 -5.46 7.41 2.63
N TYR A 111 -5.62 7.76 1.36
CA TYR A 111 -6.88 7.71 0.60
C TYR A 111 -8.03 8.32 1.41
N GLY A 112 -7.84 9.55 1.90
CA GLY A 112 -8.78 10.28 2.76
C GLY A 112 -8.93 9.77 4.20
N GLY A 113 -8.12 8.79 4.62
CA GLY A 113 -8.07 8.26 5.99
C GLY A 113 -7.30 9.16 6.95
N SER A 114 -7.57 9.05 8.26
CA SER A 114 -6.72 9.68 9.27
C SER A 114 -5.39 8.94 9.40
N ILE A 115 -4.30 9.70 9.56
CA ILE A 115 -2.95 9.16 9.76
C ILE A 115 -2.60 9.28 11.25
N LEU A 116 -2.30 8.16 11.89
CA LEU A 116 -1.69 8.12 13.22
C LEU A 116 -0.18 7.97 13.05
N VAL A 117 0.59 8.65 13.91
CA VAL A 117 2.05 8.71 13.82
C VAL A 117 2.66 8.05 15.05
N ASN A 118 3.49 7.03 14.84
CA ASN A 118 4.23 6.29 15.88
C ASN A 118 3.33 5.77 17.01
N HIS A 119 2.06 5.48 16.72
CA HIS A 119 1.11 5.03 17.74
C HIS A 119 1.48 3.63 18.25
N MET A 120 1.97 2.77 17.36
CA MET A 120 2.48 1.44 17.67
C MET A 120 3.73 1.45 18.56
N ASP A 121 4.54 2.51 18.55
CA ASP A 121 5.73 2.58 19.40
C ASP A 121 5.36 2.52 20.90
N GLN A 122 4.14 2.95 21.26
CA GLN A 122 3.63 2.88 22.63
C GLN A 122 3.27 1.46 23.07
N ALA A 123 3.04 0.55 22.13
CA ALA A 123 2.64 -0.83 22.40
C ALA A 123 3.84 -1.75 22.69
N PHE A 124 5.07 -1.31 22.40
CA PHE A 124 6.28 -2.11 22.58
C PHE A 124 7.20 -1.53 23.66
N PRO A 125 7.72 -2.35 24.59
CA PRO A 125 8.66 -1.88 25.61
C PRO A 125 10.06 -1.57 25.06
N SER A 126 10.35 -2.00 23.82
CA SER A 126 11.63 -1.76 23.17
C SER A 126 11.70 -0.38 22.52
N GLN A 127 12.85 0.28 22.63
CA GLN A 127 13.10 1.53 21.94
C GLN A 127 13.10 1.32 20.42
N ALA A 128 12.35 2.17 19.70
CA ALA A 128 12.36 2.20 18.24
C ALA A 128 13.76 2.52 17.70
N LEU A 129 14.03 2.09 16.47
CA LEU A 129 15.24 2.50 15.75
C LEU A 129 15.19 4.01 15.52
N ARG A 130 16.37 4.63 15.33
CA ARG A 130 16.45 6.05 14.98
C ARG A 130 15.77 6.31 13.64
N ASP A 131 15.02 7.40 13.54
CA ASP A 131 14.14 7.74 12.42
C ASP A 131 14.86 7.64 11.05
N GLU A 132 16.08 8.19 10.93
CA GLU A 132 16.83 8.13 9.66
C GLU A 132 17.24 6.69 9.28
N GLU A 133 17.54 5.83 10.26
CA GLU A 133 17.86 4.43 9.98
C GLU A 133 16.60 3.66 9.56
N VAL A 134 15.42 4.02 10.07
CA VAL A 134 14.14 3.46 9.62
C VAL A 134 13.88 3.84 8.16
N ALA A 135 13.98 5.12 7.83
CA ALA A 135 13.77 5.62 6.47
C ALA A 135 14.74 4.98 5.45
N ARG A 136 16.03 4.92 5.77
CA ARG A 136 17.06 4.31 4.91
C ARG A 136 16.79 2.83 4.64
N ARG A 137 16.31 2.09 5.64
CA ARG A 137 15.94 0.67 5.48
C ARG A 137 14.72 0.53 4.58
N ALA A 138 13.70 1.36 4.78
CA ALA A 138 12.51 1.34 3.94
C ALA A 138 12.86 1.63 2.47
N GLU A 139 13.70 2.63 2.21
CA GLU A 139 14.19 2.95 0.85
C GLU A 139 14.92 1.78 0.19
N LYS A 140 15.78 1.08 0.93
CA LYS A 140 16.50 -0.09 0.41
C LYS A 140 15.56 -1.24 -0.01
N LEU A 141 14.39 -1.32 0.60
CA LEU A 141 13.41 -2.36 0.33
C LEU A 141 12.39 -1.97 -0.74
N VAL A 142 12.41 -0.73 -1.24
CA VAL A 142 11.52 -0.30 -2.32
C VAL A 142 11.69 -1.22 -3.52
N GLY A 143 10.55 -1.72 -4.01
CA GLY A 143 10.51 -2.66 -5.11
C GLY A 143 10.83 -4.11 -4.75
N ALA A 144 11.15 -4.44 -3.50
CA ALA A 144 11.22 -5.83 -3.03
C ALA A 144 9.80 -6.44 -2.92
N THR A 145 9.72 -7.76 -3.09
CA THR A 145 8.51 -8.59 -3.02
C THR A 145 8.48 -9.46 -1.78
#